data_AF-A0A9W6JVD3-F1
#
_entry.id   AF-A0A9W6JVD3-F1
#
_cell.length_a   1.000
_cell.length_b   1.000
_cell.length_c   1.000
_cell.angle_alpha   90.00
_cell.angle_beta   90.00
_cell.angle_gamma   90.00
#
_symmetry.space_group_name_H-M   'P 1'
#
loop_
_entity.id
_entity.type
_entity.pdbx_description
1 polymer ?
#
loop_
_entity_poly.entity_id
_entity_poly.type
_entity_poly.pdbx_seq_one_letter_code
_entity_poly.pdbx_strand_id
1 'polypeptide(L)' 'MIEKLIALRTRLLTAQRDLIRVAAEAGTHPSDNALRKIADIEVTIGAIEAMMEDLKKR' A
#
# COMPACT_ATOMS: atom_id res chain seq x y z
N MET A 1 11.11 -6.37 -14.92
CA MET A 1 9.68 -6.22 -14.53
C MET A 1 9.50 -6.30 -13.02
N ILE A 2 10.01 -7.35 -12.37
CA ILE A 2 9.90 -7.56 -10.91
C ILE A 2 10.41 -6.36 -10.08
N GLU A 3 11.53 -5.74 -10.47
CA GLU A 3 12.07 -4.55 -9.79
C GLU A 3 11.11 -3.35 -9.83
N LYS A 4 10.39 -3.16 -10.94
CA LYS A 4 9.39 -2.08 -11.07
C LYS A 4 8.19 -2.33 -10.16
N LEU A 5 7.78 -3.58 -10.00
CA LEU A 5 6.71 -3.98 -9.07
C LEU A 5 7.14 -3.80 -7.61
N ILE A 6 8.37 -4.17 -7.27
CA ILE A 6 8.96 -3.91 -5.94
C ILE A 6 8.95 -2.41 -5.65
N ALA A 7 9.43 -1.59 -6.58
CA ALA A 7 9.46 -0.13 -6.41
C ALA A 7 8.05 0.48 -6.29
N LEU A 8 7.04 -0.05 -6.99
CA LEU A 8 5.65 0.39 -6.85
C LEU A 8 5.08 -0.02 -5.48
N ARG A 9 5.26 -1.28 -5.07
CA ARG A 9 4.84 -1.78 -3.75
C ARG A 9 5.44 -0.94 -2.61
N THR A 10 6.72 -0.60 -2.68
CA THR A 10 7.37 0.26 -1.68
C THR A 10 6.72 1.63 -1.60
N ARG A 11 6.43 2.28 -2.72
CA ARG A 11 5.76 3.60 -2.74
C ARG A 11 4.34 3.53 -2.17
N LEU A 12 3.60 2.47 -2.46
CA LEU A 12 2.25 2.26 -1.92
C LEU A 12 2.28 2.02 -0.40
N LEU A 13 3.22 1.21 0.10
CA LEU A 13 3.42 1.02 1.54
C LEU A 13 3.80 2.33 2.24
N THR A 14 4.65 3.16 1.64
CA THR A 14 4.97 4.48 2.19
C THR A 14 3.72 5.37 2.26
N ALA A 15 2.94 5.45 1.18
CA ALA A 15 1.71 6.25 1.15
C ALA A 15 0.67 5.78 2.20
N GLN A 16 0.51 4.46 2.37
CA GLN A 16 -0.36 3.89 3.40
C GLN A 16 0.10 4.30 4.81
N ARG A 17 1.40 4.13 5.08
CA ARG A 17 2.01 4.48 6.38
C ARG A 17 1.87 5.95 6.70
N ASP A 18 2.02 6.83 5.70
CA ASP A 18 1.86 8.27 5.89
C ASP A 18 0.42 8.63 6.26
N LEU A 19 -0.59 8.02 5.63
CA LEU A 19 -2.00 8.24 6.00
C LEU A 19 -2.29 7.81 7.45
N ILE A 20 -1.76 6.66 7.86
CA ILE A 20 -1.91 6.14 9.23
C ILE A 20 -1.17 7.05 10.22
N ARG A 21 0.06 7.44 9.88
CA ARG A 21 0.92 8.29 10.71
C ARG A 21 0.28 9.65 10.96
N VAL A 22 -0.27 10.30 9.94
CA VAL A 22 -0.96 11.60 10.09
C VAL A 22 -2.10 11.52 11.09
N ALA A 23 -2.92 10.46 11.05
CA ALA A 23 -4.00 10.27 12.02
C ALA A 23 -3.46 10.04 13.44
N ALA A 24 -2.44 9.19 13.57
CA ALA A 24 -1.81 8.91 14.85
C ALA A 24 -1.16 10.15 15.48
N GLU A 25 -0.43 10.94 14.69
CA GLU A 25 0.19 12.21 15.11
C GLU A 25 -0.86 13.25 15.54
N ALA A 26 -2.04 13.24 14.92
CA ALA A 26 -3.18 14.08 15.31
C ALA A 26 -3.91 13.57 16.57
N GLY A 27 -3.57 12.39 17.08
CA GLY A 27 -4.28 11.75 18.20
C GLY A 27 -5.69 11.30 17.84
N THR A 28 -5.98 11.06 16.56
CA THR A 28 -7.30 10.65 16.06
C THR A 28 -7.23 9.33 15.30
N HIS A 29 -8.39 8.76 14.97
CA HIS A 29 -8.46 7.72 13.95
C HIS A 29 -8.33 8.34 12.54
N PRO A 30 -7.96 7.56 11.51
CA PRO A 30 -8.05 8.02 10.14
C PRO A 30 -9.50 8.40 9.80
N SER A 31 -9.68 9.45 9.00
CA SER A 31 -11.01 9.82 8.49
C SER A 31 -11.55 8.72 7.58
N ASP A 32 -12.87 8.68 7.36
CA ASP A 32 -13.49 7.69 6.45
C ASP A 32 -12.87 7.69 5.05
N ASN A 33 -12.49 8.88 4.56
CA ASN A 33 -11.79 9.01 3.29
C ASN A 33 -10.37 8.42 3.35
N ALA A 34 -9.65 8.62 4.45
CA ALA A 34 -8.34 8.02 4.67
C ALA A 34 -8.44 6.49 4.79
N LEU A 35 -9.44 5.97 5.51
CA LEU A 35 -9.71 4.53 5.61
C LEU A 35 -10.00 3.91 4.24
N ARG A 36 -10.83 4.55 3.41
CA ARG A 36 -11.10 4.07 2.05
C ARG A 36 -9.84 4.04 1.19
N LYS A 37 -9.03 5.10 1.23
CA LYS A 37 -7.74 5.15 0.51
C LYS A 37 -6.78 4.06 0.99
N ILE A 38 -6.72 3.80 2.30
CA ILE A 38 -5.89 2.72 2.85
C ILE A 38 -6.36 1.37 2.29
N ALA A 39 -7.67 1.10 2.28
CA ALA A 39 -8.23 -0.13 1.74
C ALA A 39 -7.90 -0.31 0.24
N ASP A 40 -8.06 0.75 -0.57
CA ASP A 40 -7.71 0.72 -2.01
C ASP A 40 -6.21 0.43 -2.22
N ILE A 41 -5.35 1.01 -1.38
CA ILE A 41 -3.90 0.76 -1.41
C ILE A 41 -3.59 -0.70 -1.06
N GLU A 42 -4.22 -1.26 -0.03
CA GLU A 42 -4.01 -2.66 0.38
C GLU A 42 -4.42 -3.65 -0.71
N VAL A 43 -5.58 -3.44 -1.33
CA VAL A 43 -6.02 -4.26 -2.47
C VAL A 43 -5.01 -4.19 -3.62
N THR A 44 -4.49 -3.00 -3.91
CA THR A 44 -3.49 -2.81 -4.97
C THR A 44 -2.16 -3.50 -4.62
N ILE A 45 -1.71 -3.42 -3.37
CA ILE A 45 -0.51 -4.12 -2.89
C ILE A 45 -0.68 -5.64 -3.06
N GLY A 46 -1.83 -6.19 -2.66
CA GLY A 46 -2.10 -7.63 -2.81
C GLY A 46 -2.04 -8.08 -4.28
N ALA A 47 -2.59 -7.29 -5.21
CA ALA A 47 -2.48 -7.56 -6.64
C ALA A 47 -1.01 -7.56 -7.12
N ILE A 48 -0.20 -6.59 -6.67
CA ILE A 48 1.22 -6.51 -7.02
C ILE A 48 2.00 -7.71 -6.46
N GLU A 49 1.71 -8.11 -5.22
CA GLU A 49 2.35 -9.27 -4.58
C GLU A 49 2.04 -10.57 -5.34
N ALA A 50 0.78 -10.75 -5.77
CA ALA A 50 0.40 -11.88 -6.62
C ALA A 50 1.16 -11.89 -7.96
N MET A 51 1.26 -10.74 -8.64
CA MET A 51 2.04 -10.60 -9.88
C MET A 51 3.53 -10.90 -9.67
N MET A 52 4.10 -10.46 -8.55
CA MET A 52 5.49 -10.75 -8.20
C MET A 52 5.72 -12.25 -7.96
N GLU A 53 4.79 -12.92 -7.29
CA GLU A 53 4.85 -14.35 -7.05
C GLU A 53 4.79 -15.14 -8.37
N ASP A 54 3.90 -14.76 -9.28
CA ASP A 54 3.80 -15.37 -10.62
C ASP A 54 5.09 -15.18 -11.44
N LEU A 55 5.76 -14.03 -11.31
CA LEU A 55 7.03 -13.77 -11.99
C LEU A 55 8.21 -14.56 -11.41
N LYS A 56 8.16 -14.95 -10.13
CA LYS A 56 9.21 -15.78 -9.50
C LYS A 56 9.13 -17.26 -9.88
N LYS A 57 7.93 -17.73 -10.24
CA LYS A 57 7.67 -19.12 -10.63
C LYS A 57 8.00 -19.42 -12.09
N ARG A 58 8.26 -18.38 -12.90
CA ARG A 58 8.64 -18.47 -14.32
C ARG A 58 10.15 -18.37 -14.46
#